data_AF-A0ABD6C9Z5-F1
#
_entry.id   AF-A0ABD6C9Z5-F1
#
_cell.length_a   1.000
_cell.length_b   1.000
_cell.length_c   1.000
_cell.angle_alpha   90.00
_cell.angle_beta   90.00
_cell.angle_gamma   90.00
#
_symmetry.space_group_name_H-M   'P 1'
#
loop_
_entity.id
_entity.type
_entity.pdbx_description
1 polymer ?
#
loop_
_entity_poly.entity_id
_entity_poly.type
_entity_poly.pdbx_seq_one_letter_code
_entity_poly.pdbx_strand_id
1 'polypeptide(L)'
;MTNTDDAPTADGPSDEPFPLSGPWTHSDLSAFLDEATVPIRVSCHTPSGGLWMLSLWYRYEDEQLWCATGADADIVRFLRADPHVAFEISVNEPPYRGARGQGTVTVDADPEKTVLRELLDRYLGGTDSTLAQKLLSADREEVSLRIDPTTVATWDYSDRMKDAVE
;
A
#
# COMPACT_ATOMS: atom_id res chain seq x y z
N MET A 1 52.74 21.94 3.39
CA MET A 1 51.97 22.85 2.52
C MET A 1 51.09 21.94 1.67
N THR A 2 49.89 21.60 2.19
CA THR A 2 48.56 22.13 1.78
C THR A 2 48.20 21.67 0.36
N ASN A 3 47.14 20.91 0.09
CA ASN A 3 45.80 20.97 0.67
C ASN A 3 45.12 19.58 0.76
N THR A 4 44.37 19.43 1.84
CA THR A 4 43.16 18.62 1.98
C THR A 4 42.10 19.12 0.99
N ASP A 5 41.43 18.23 0.27
CA ASP A 5 40.10 18.51 -0.27
C ASP A 5 39.15 17.41 0.24
N ASP A 6 38.18 17.89 1.01
CA ASP A 6 37.09 17.15 1.62
C ASP A 6 36.28 16.39 0.56
N ALA A 7 36.12 15.08 0.78
CA ALA A 7 34.96 14.39 0.24
C ALA A 7 33.73 14.90 1.01
N PRO A 8 32.61 15.23 0.34
CA PRO A 8 31.41 15.61 1.07
C PRO A 8 30.87 14.38 1.81
N THR A 9 31.09 14.33 3.11
CA THR A 9 30.28 13.54 4.04
C THR A 9 29.10 14.38 4.48
N ALA A 10 27.90 14.03 4.02
CA ALA A 10 26.65 14.19 4.75
C ALA A 10 25.50 13.55 3.95
N ASP A 11 25.17 12.28 4.22
CA ASP A 11 23.76 11.92 4.25
C ASP A 11 23.40 11.90 5.74
N GLY A 12 22.81 12.99 6.20
CA GLY A 12 22.02 12.96 7.43
C GLY A 12 20.87 11.97 7.27
N PRO A 13 20.12 11.65 8.34
CA PRO A 13 18.88 10.91 8.16
C PRO A 13 18.03 11.68 7.15
N SER A 14 17.68 11.02 6.04
CA SER A 14 16.74 11.57 5.07
C SER A 14 15.41 11.76 5.80
N ASP A 15 14.88 12.99 5.83
CA ASP A 15 13.51 13.27 6.28
C ASP A 15 12.45 12.64 5.34
N GLU A 16 12.88 11.98 4.26
CA GLU A 16 12.02 11.22 3.36
C GLU A 16 11.61 9.88 3.97
N PRO A 17 10.31 9.52 3.93
CA PRO A 17 9.75 8.38 4.64
C PRO A 17 10.30 7.03 4.14
N PHE A 18 10.65 6.96 2.85
CA PHE A 18 11.28 5.82 2.20
C PHE A 18 11.91 6.26 0.87
N PRO A 19 12.94 5.56 0.37
CA PRO A 19 13.48 5.81 -0.97
C PRO A 19 12.40 5.72 -2.05
N LEU A 20 12.22 6.82 -2.78
CA LEU A 20 11.28 6.95 -3.89
C LEU A 20 12.04 7.15 -5.21
N SER A 21 11.60 6.45 -6.25
CA SER A 21 12.13 6.59 -7.61
C SER A 21 11.01 6.73 -8.63
N GLY A 22 11.30 7.32 -9.79
CA GLY A 22 10.32 7.55 -10.86
C GLY A 22 9.94 9.02 -11.01
N PRO A 23 8.89 9.32 -11.78
CA PRO A 23 8.52 10.69 -12.13
C PRO A 23 7.80 11.46 -11.01
N TRP A 24 7.32 10.78 -9.97
CA TRP A 24 6.52 11.39 -8.91
C TRP A 24 7.35 11.76 -7.68
N THR A 25 7.00 12.89 -7.05
CA THR A 25 7.40 13.22 -5.68
C THR A 25 6.58 12.45 -4.64
N HIS A 26 6.95 12.50 -3.36
CA HIS A 26 6.12 11.94 -2.29
C HIS A 26 4.72 12.56 -2.24
N SER A 27 4.61 13.87 -2.56
CA SER A 27 3.31 14.54 -2.63
C SER A 27 2.46 14.02 -3.80
N ASP A 28 3.06 13.81 -4.96
CA ASP A 28 2.35 13.26 -6.13
C ASP A 28 1.89 11.82 -5.86
N LEU A 29 2.75 11.01 -5.23
CA LEU A 29 2.41 9.65 -4.79
C LEU A 29 1.25 9.68 -3.79
N SER A 30 1.31 10.54 -2.78
CA SER A 30 0.24 10.67 -1.78
C SER A 30 -1.08 11.07 -2.42
N ALA A 31 -1.07 12.04 -3.33
CA ALA A 31 -2.26 12.47 -4.05
C ALA A 31 -2.84 11.33 -4.91
N PHE A 32 -1.97 10.60 -5.63
CA PHE A 32 -2.40 9.44 -6.41
C PHE A 32 -3.02 8.35 -5.54
N LEU A 33 -2.41 8.01 -4.41
CA LEU A 33 -2.89 6.97 -3.51
C LEU A 33 -4.19 7.38 -2.78
N ASP A 34 -4.37 8.67 -2.53
CA ASP A 34 -5.63 9.19 -1.99
C ASP A 34 -6.76 9.22 -3.03
N GLU A 35 -6.46 9.50 -4.30
CA GLU A 35 -7.47 9.48 -5.36
C GLU A 35 -7.83 8.06 -5.84
N ALA A 36 -6.82 7.19 -5.98
CA ALA A 36 -7.00 5.89 -6.62
C ALA A 36 -7.79 4.90 -5.76
N THR A 37 -8.91 4.43 -6.32
CA THR A 37 -9.75 3.37 -5.73
C THR A 37 -9.54 2.01 -6.40
N VAL A 38 -8.46 1.84 -7.17
CA VAL A 38 -8.05 0.50 -7.61
C VAL A 38 -7.47 -0.26 -6.42
N PRO A 39 -7.88 -1.52 -6.15
CA PRO A 39 -7.32 -2.32 -5.06
C PRO A 39 -5.80 -2.47 -5.16
N ILE A 40 -5.12 -2.44 -4.01
CA ILE A 40 -3.70 -2.80 -3.94
C ILE A 40 -3.55 -4.29 -4.24
N ARG A 41 -2.55 -4.64 -5.05
CA ARG A 41 -2.11 -6.02 -5.26
C ARG A 41 -0.92 -6.27 -4.36
N VAL A 42 -1.05 -7.21 -3.43
CA VAL A 42 0.00 -7.56 -2.46
C VAL A 42 0.49 -8.97 -2.76
N SER A 43 1.80 -9.14 -2.91
CA SER A 43 2.45 -10.43 -2.93
C SER A 43 3.18 -10.72 -1.62
N CYS A 44 3.19 -11.98 -1.22
CA CYS A 44 3.80 -12.47 0.02
C CYS A 44 4.28 -13.92 -0.17
N HIS A 45 4.99 -14.45 0.83
CA HIS A 45 5.34 -15.85 0.88
C HIS A 45 4.26 -16.69 1.59
N THR A 46 3.96 -17.86 1.05
CA THR A 46 3.25 -18.89 1.82
C THR A 46 4.20 -19.51 2.85
N PRO A 47 3.70 -20.09 3.96
CA PRO A 47 4.55 -20.75 4.96
C PRO A 47 5.35 -21.95 4.43
N SER A 48 5.02 -22.47 3.25
CA SER A 48 5.79 -23.50 2.56
C SER A 48 6.86 -22.94 1.61
N GLY A 49 7.08 -21.62 1.60
CA GLY A 49 8.05 -20.93 0.74
C GLY A 49 7.57 -20.64 -0.69
N GLY A 50 6.27 -20.78 -0.98
CA GLY A 50 5.69 -20.42 -2.27
C GLY A 50 5.39 -18.91 -2.36
N LEU A 51 5.13 -18.40 -3.56
CA LEU A 51 4.63 -17.04 -3.75
C LEU A 51 3.10 -17.04 -3.78
N TRP A 52 2.49 -16.06 -3.14
CA TRP A 52 1.06 -15.82 -3.17
C TRP A 52 0.79 -14.35 -3.52
N MET A 53 -0.33 -14.07 -4.18
CA MET A 53 -0.76 -12.72 -4.50
C MET A 53 -2.27 -12.60 -4.31
N LEU A 54 -2.71 -11.48 -3.76
CA LEU A 54 -4.11 -11.13 -3.58
C LEU A 54 -4.33 -9.63 -3.74
N SER A 55 -5.59 -9.23 -3.84
CA SER A 55 -6.00 -7.83 -3.82
C SER A 55 -6.68 -7.47 -2.52
N LEU A 56 -6.40 -6.28 -2.01
CA LEU A 56 -7.01 -5.69 -0.82
C LEU A 56 -7.48 -4.27 -1.13
N TRP A 57 -8.47 -3.79 -0.40
CA TRP A 57 -8.74 -2.36 -0.30
C TRP A 57 -7.71 -1.73 0.63
N TYR A 58 -7.36 -0.48 0.36
CA TYR A 58 -6.39 0.25 1.16
C TYR A 58 -6.79 1.71 1.37
N ARG A 59 -6.23 2.30 2.41
CA ARG A 59 -6.10 3.75 2.56
C ARG A 59 -4.63 4.09 2.80
N TYR A 60 -4.24 5.30 2.44
CA TYR A 60 -2.87 5.79 2.65
C TYR A 60 -2.91 6.92 3.68
N GLU A 61 -2.20 6.75 4.79
CA GLU A 61 -2.13 7.71 5.90
C GLU A 61 -0.77 7.57 6.59
N ASP A 62 -0.16 8.68 6.99
CA ASP A 62 1.14 8.72 7.67
C ASP A 62 2.21 7.88 6.94
N GLU A 63 2.24 8.04 5.62
CA GLU A 63 3.16 7.34 4.70
C GLU A 63 3.04 5.81 4.69
N GLN A 64 1.95 5.27 5.23
CA GLN A 64 1.70 3.84 5.36
C GLN A 64 0.44 3.44 4.58
N LEU A 65 0.42 2.19 4.11
CA LEU A 65 -0.75 1.61 3.46
C LEU A 65 -1.49 0.74 4.48
N TRP A 66 -2.74 1.07 4.74
CA TRP A 66 -3.59 0.39 5.70
C TRP A 66 -4.65 -0.42 4.97
N CYS A 67 -4.67 -1.73 5.23
CA CYS A 67 -5.69 -2.65 4.74
C CYS A 67 -6.43 -3.30 5.93
N ALA A 68 -7.57 -3.93 5.67
CA ALA A 68 -8.28 -4.74 6.65
C ALA A 68 -8.61 -6.11 6.08
N THR A 69 -8.62 -7.12 6.95
CA THR A 69 -9.07 -8.47 6.58
C THR A 69 -9.53 -9.25 7.80
N GLY A 70 -10.19 -10.39 7.55
CA GLY A 70 -10.61 -11.31 8.61
C GLY A 70 -9.40 -11.90 9.33
N ALA A 71 -9.47 -11.99 10.65
CA ALA A 71 -8.40 -12.56 11.47
C ALA A 71 -8.07 -14.03 11.11
N ASP A 72 -9.02 -14.73 10.49
CA ASP A 72 -8.93 -16.11 10.02
C ASP A 72 -8.45 -16.26 8.56
N ALA A 73 -8.24 -15.16 7.84
CA ALA A 73 -7.80 -15.20 6.45
C ALA A 73 -6.38 -15.79 6.32
N ASP A 74 -6.15 -16.60 5.27
CA ASP A 74 -4.85 -17.23 5.03
C ASP A 74 -3.68 -16.23 5.00
N ILE A 75 -3.91 -15.04 4.44
CA ILE A 75 -2.91 -13.97 4.38
C ILE A 75 -2.41 -13.55 5.78
N VAL A 76 -3.24 -13.61 6.81
CA VAL A 76 -2.84 -13.30 8.20
C VAL A 76 -1.80 -14.31 8.68
N ARG A 77 -2.04 -15.61 8.42
CA ARG A 77 -1.08 -16.67 8.74
C ARG A 77 0.20 -16.53 7.92
N PHE A 78 0.10 -16.11 6.66
CA PHE A 78 1.26 -15.90 5.78
C PHE A 78 2.14 -14.77 6.31
N LEU A 79 1.56 -13.61 6.58
CA LEU A 79 2.26 -12.42 7.06
C LEU A 79 2.85 -12.59 8.47
N ARG A 80 2.21 -13.40 9.32
CA ARG A 80 2.79 -13.77 10.63
C ARG A 80 4.01 -14.68 10.50
N ALA A 81 4.10 -15.48 9.43
CA ALA A 81 5.25 -16.34 9.18
C ALA A 81 6.41 -15.57 8.51
N ASP A 82 6.08 -14.67 7.58
CA ASP A 82 7.02 -13.76 6.93
C ASP A 82 6.32 -12.41 6.62
N PRO A 83 6.72 -11.31 7.27
CA PRO A 83 6.05 -10.02 7.11
C PRO A 83 6.44 -9.28 5.82
N HIS A 84 7.39 -9.78 5.04
CA HIS A 84 7.86 -9.10 3.83
C HIS A 84 6.85 -9.24 2.70
N VAL A 85 6.55 -8.11 2.07
CA VAL A 85 5.63 -8.03 0.93
C VAL A 85 6.22 -7.21 -0.20
N ALA A 86 5.81 -7.51 -1.41
CA ALA A 86 5.83 -6.54 -2.51
C ALA A 86 4.40 -6.13 -2.84
N PHE A 87 4.22 -4.93 -3.36
CA PHE A 87 2.91 -4.43 -3.71
C PHE A 87 2.89 -3.61 -4.98
N GLU A 88 1.71 -3.47 -5.55
CA GLU A 88 1.44 -2.65 -6.72
C GLU A 88 0.06 -2.01 -6.64
N ILE A 89 -0.01 -0.73 -7.04
CA ILE A 89 -1.22 0.06 -7.15
C ILE A 89 -1.13 0.84 -8.46
N SER A 90 -1.92 0.45 -9.46
CA SER A 90 -1.96 1.13 -10.75
C SER A 90 -3.35 1.16 -11.33
N VAL A 91 -3.60 2.15 -12.17
CA VAL A 91 -4.87 2.26 -12.91
C VAL A 91 -5.00 1.10 -13.90
N ASN A 92 -6.22 0.59 -14.05
CA ASN A 92 -6.50 -0.54 -14.94
C ASN A 92 -6.74 -0.12 -16.40
N GLU A 93 -6.97 1.16 -16.64
CA GLU A 93 -7.25 1.72 -17.96
C GLU A 93 -6.16 2.75 -18.33
N PRO A 94 -5.85 2.89 -19.63
CA PRO A 94 -4.88 3.89 -20.05
C PRO A 94 -5.45 5.32 -19.88
N PRO A 95 -4.60 6.33 -19.62
CA PRO A 95 -3.15 6.23 -19.55
C PRO A 95 -2.62 5.55 -18.28
N TYR A 96 -1.75 4.55 -18.46
CA TYR A 96 -1.26 3.74 -17.35
C TYR A 96 -0.27 4.52 -16.49
N ARG A 97 -0.56 4.55 -15.19
CA ARG A 97 0.29 5.13 -14.15
C ARG A 97 0.09 4.39 -12.83
N GLY A 98 1.07 4.46 -11.95
CA GLY A 98 0.98 3.76 -10.68
C GLY A 98 2.27 3.76 -9.88
N ALA A 99 2.19 3.08 -8.75
CA ALA A 99 3.28 2.86 -7.83
C ALA A 99 3.41 1.38 -7.50
N ARG A 100 4.64 0.94 -7.27
CA ARG A 100 4.95 -0.40 -6.77
C ARG A 100 6.09 -0.30 -5.79
N GLY A 101 6.14 -1.23 -4.87
CA GLY A 101 7.18 -1.20 -3.85
C GLY A 101 7.31 -2.53 -3.15
N GLN A 102 8.12 -2.49 -2.11
CA GLN A 102 8.19 -3.53 -1.11
C GLN A 102 8.15 -2.90 0.27
N GLY A 103 7.86 -3.73 1.26
CA GLY A 103 7.70 -3.28 2.63
C GLY A 103 7.57 -4.45 3.59
N THR A 104 7.30 -4.11 4.84
CA THR A 104 6.94 -5.07 5.89
C THR A 104 5.55 -4.79 6.40
N VAL A 105 4.82 -5.84 6.79
CA VAL A 105 3.47 -5.70 7.32
C VAL A 105 3.45 -5.93 8.83
N THR A 106 2.80 -5.02 9.55
CA THR A 106 2.36 -5.23 10.92
C THR A 106 0.91 -5.69 10.91
N VAL A 107 0.59 -6.74 11.68
CA VAL A 107 -0.76 -7.30 11.79
C VAL A 107 -1.27 -7.11 13.21
N ASP A 108 -2.27 -6.26 13.38
CA ASP A 108 -2.85 -5.94 14.68
C ASP A 108 -4.35 -6.23 14.73
N ALA A 109 -4.84 -6.69 15.88
CA ALA A 109 -6.27 -6.87 16.09
C ALA A 109 -6.99 -5.52 15.96
N ASP A 110 -8.12 -5.51 15.24
CA ASP A 110 -8.97 -4.33 15.09
C ASP A 110 -10.39 -4.72 15.53
N PRO A 111 -10.64 -4.90 16.85
CA PRO A 111 -11.92 -5.37 17.36
C PRO A 111 -13.07 -4.42 16.99
N GLU A 112 -12.75 -3.12 16.90
CA GLU A 112 -13.69 -2.10 16.47
C GLU A 112 -13.88 -2.10 14.96
N LYS A 113 -13.02 -2.73 14.16
CA LYS A 113 -13.08 -2.72 12.68
C LYS A 113 -12.93 -1.31 12.09
N THR A 114 -12.13 -0.48 12.74
CA THR A 114 -11.91 0.93 12.38
C THR A 114 -11.45 1.06 10.93
N VAL A 115 -10.39 0.32 10.55
CA VAL A 115 -9.83 0.41 9.19
C VAL A 115 -10.85 -0.10 8.18
N LEU A 116 -11.57 -1.19 8.48
CA LEU A 116 -12.59 -1.72 7.58
C LEU A 116 -13.75 -0.74 7.35
N ARG A 117 -14.20 0.01 8.36
CA ARG A 117 -15.23 1.05 8.17
C ARG A 117 -14.77 2.14 7.23
N GLU A 118 -13.56 2.66 7.43
CA GLU A 118 -12.97 3.68 6.56
C GLU A 118 -12.84 3.19 5.11
N LEU A 119 -12.46 1.92 4.92
CA LEU A 119 -12.40 1.30 3.59
C LEU A 119 -13.80 1.13 2.97
N LEU A 120 -14.81 0.78 3.75
CA LEU A 120 -16.20 0.71 3.25
C LEU A 120 -16.70 2.09 2.81
N ASP A 121 -16.41 3.13 3.59
CA ASP A 121 -16.75 4.51 3.22
C ASP A 121 -16.02 4.93 1.95
N ARG A 122 -14.71 4.67 1.86
CA ARG A 122 -13.88 5.02 0.69
C ARG A 122 -14.33 4.31 -0.59
N TYR A 123 -14.57 2.99 -0.54
CA TYR A 123 -14.79 2.18 -1.74
C TYR A 123 -16.27 2.01 -2.10
N LEU A 124 -17.17 2.04 -1.12
CA LEU A 124 -18.60 1.81 -1.32
C LEU A 124 -19.48 3.00 -0.90
N GLY A 125 -18.89 4.08 -0.38
CA GLY A 125 -19.62 5.30 -0.02
C GLY A 125 -20.43 5.19 1.27
N GLY A 126 -20.22 4.16 2.10
CA GLY A 126 -20.92 4.02 3.37
C GLY A 126 -20.96 2.60 3.93
N THR A 127 -21.49 2.48 5.15
CA THR A 127 -21.66 1.20 5.85
C THR A 127 -23.10 0.65 5.84
N ASP A 128 -24.00 1.25 5.07
CA ASP A 128 -25.44 0.91 5.09
C ASP A 128 -25.79 -0.36 4.31
N SER A 129 -24.91 -0.81 3.41
CA SER A 129 -25.17 -1.96 2.54
C SER A 129 -25.22 -3.29 3.32
N THR A 130 -25.96 -4.28 2.81
CA THR A 130 -25.97 -5.64 3.39
C THR A 130 -24.57 -6.25 3.46
N LEU A 131 -23.71 -5.94 2.49
CA LEU A 131 -22.31 -6.37 2.49
C LEU A 131 -21.55 -5.74 3.66
N ALA A 132 -21.65 -4.43 3.85
CA ALA A 132 -21.01 -3.72 4.96
C ALA A 132 -21.46 -4.26 6.31
N GLN A 133 -22.77 -4.47 6.50
CA GLN A 133 -23.33 -5.04 7.74
C GLN A 133 -22.77 -6.44 8.02
N LYS A 134 -22.61 -7.28 6.98
CA LYS A 134 -22.00 -8.61 7.11
C LYS A 134 -20.51 -8.53 7.46
N LEU A 135 -19.76 -7.63 6.82
CA LEU A 135 -18.33 -7.51 7.08
C LEU A 135 -18.03 -6.90 8.45
N LEU A 136 -18.92 -6.04 8.95
CA LEU A 136 -18.82 -5.36 10.24
C LEU A 136 -19.50 -6.11 11.40
N SER A 137 -20.01 -7.32 11.15
CA SER A 137 -20.75 -8.08 12.15
C SER A 137 -19.91 -8.39 13.40
N ALA A 138 -20.55 -8.46 14.56
CA ALA A 138 -19.86 -8.64 15.85
C ALA A 138 -19.22 -10.03 16.01
N ASP A 139 -19.69 -11.03 15.27
CA ASP A 139 -19.16 -12.40 15.24
C ASP A 139 -17.90 -12.55 14.36
N ARG A 140 -17.53 -11.51 13.63
CA ARG A 140 -16.33 -11.49 12.79
C ARG A 140 -15.21 -10.75 13.50
N GLU A 141 -14.06 -11.40 13.67
CA GLU A 141 -12.84 -10.77 14.17
C GLU A 141 -12.05 -10.18 13.00
N GLU A 142 -11.71 -8.89 13.07
CA GLU A 142 -10.87 -8.24 12.08
C GLU A 142 -9.46 -8.01 12.59
N VAL A 143 -8.53 -7.95 11.64
CA VAL A 143 -7.21 -7.38 11.82
C VAL A 143 -7.00 -6.23 10.85
N SER A 144 -6.20 -5.27 11.28
CA SER A 144 -5.59 -4.28 10.40
C SER A 144 -4.24 -4.81 9.90
N LEU A 145 -3.92 -4.47 8.66
CA LEU A 145 -2.65 -4.75 8.02
C LEU A 145 -2.02 -3.41 7.67
N ARG A 146 -0.96 -3.04 8.40
CA ARG A 146 -0.19 -1.82 8.16
C ARG A 146 1.07 -2.17 7.39
N ILE A 147 1.14 -1.76 6.13
CA ILE A 147 2.32 -1.94 5.28
C ILE A 147 3.20 -0.71 5.42
N ASP A 148 4.41 -0.91 5.92
CA ASP A 148 5.50 0.06 5.96
C ASP A 148 6.34 -0.07 4.68
N PRO A 149 6.23 0.86 3.71
CA PRO A 149 7.04 0.79 2.51
C PRO A 149 8.53 0.98 2.85
N THR A 150 9.39 0.14 2.30
CA THR A 150 10.86 0.26 2.42
C THR A 150 11.49 0.83 1.16
N THR A 151 10.81 0.74 0.02
CA THR A 151 11.14 1.46 -1.21
C THR A 151 9.95 1.46 -2.15
N VAL A 152 9.80 2.55 -2.91
CA VAL A 152 8.74 2.71 -3.89
C VAL A 152 9.31 3.19 -5.23
N ALA A 153 8.79 2.64 -6.32
CA ALA A 153 9.03 3.08 -7.67
C ALA A 153 7.70 3.46 -8.32
N THR A 154 7.66 4.64 -8.93
CA THR A 154 6.50 5.19 -9.62
C THR A 154 6.72 5.18 -11.13
N TRP A 155 5.62 5.15 -11.89
CA TRP A 155 5.64 5.35 -13.33
C TRP A 155 4.39 6.09 -13.76
N ASP A 156 4.54 6.88 -14.82
CA ASP A 156 3.45 7.63 -15.41
C ASP A 156 3.62 7.66 -16.93
N TYR A 157 2.70 7.02 -17.65
CA TYR A 157 2.69 7.01 -19.11
C TYR A 157 1.68 7.98 -19.71
N SER A 158 1.09 8.89 -18.92
CA SER A 158 0.07 9.84 -19.38
C SER A 158 0.54 10.64 -20.58
N ASP A 159 1.71 11.28 -20.50
CA ASP A 159 2.27 12.05 -21.61
C ASP A 159 2.58 11.19 -22.84
N ARG A 160 3.03 9.95 -22.64
CA ARG A 160 3.38 9.03 -23.74
C ARG A 160 2.14 8.49 -24.45
N MET A 161 1.02 8.37 -23.74
CA MET A 161 -0.21 7.78 -24.25
C MET A 161 -1.24 8.83 -24.70
N LYS A 162 -0.98 10.13 -24.51
CA LYS A 162 -1.90 11.23 -24.84
C LYS A 162 -2.53 11.17 -26.25
N ASP A 163 -1.82 10.63 -27.24
CA ASP A 163 -2.28 10.55 -28.64
C ASP A 163 -2.90 9.17 -28.97
N ALA A 164 -2.98 8.27 -28.00
CA ALA A 164 -3.47 6.90 -28.12
C ALA A 164 -4.73 6.62 -27.27
N VAL A 165 -5.11 7.55 -26.40
CA VAL A 165 -6.36 7.51 -25.62
C VAL A 165 -7.15 8.78 -25.87
N GLU A 166 -8.47 8.64 -26.03
CA GLU A 166 -9.42 9.75 -26.19
C GLU A 166 -9.95 10.25 -24.84
#